data_AF-A0A4S1FY10-F1
#
_entry.id   AF-A0A4S1FY10-F1
#
_cell.length_a   1.000
_cell.length_b   1.000
_cell.length_c   1.000
_cell.angle_alpha   90.00
_cell.angle_beta   90.00
_cell.angle_gamma   90.00
#
_symmetry.space_group_name_H-M   'P 1'
#
loop_
_entity.id
_entity.type
_entity.pdbx_description
1 polymer ?
#
loop_
_entity_poly.entity_id
_entity_poly.type
_entity_poly.pdbx_seq_one_letter_code
_entity_poly.pdbx_strand_id
1 'polypeptide(L)'
;NTDDMREAPSRTLMEALWAAGAKVQAYDPEAMQECQAIYGLRDDLLLCGTKEAALRGADALLICTEWKSFRAPSFDALKDALTTPV
;
A
#
# COMPACT_ATOMS: atom_id res chain seq x y z
N ASN A 1 4.82 8.13 -13.20
CA ASN A 1 4.89 9.57 -12.87
C ASN A 1 3.52 10.20 -13.02
N THR A 2 2.56 9.72 -12.25
CA THR A 2 1.25 10.36 -12.12
C THR A 2 0.76 10.03 -10.72
N ASP A 3 0.09 10.99 -10.13
CA ASP A 3 -0.66 10.92 -8.89
C ASP A 3 -2.13 10.54 -9.12
N ASP A 4 -2.57 10.44 -10.38
CA ASP A 4 -3.95 10.17 -10.74
C ASP A 4 -4.38 8.77 -10.31
N MET A 5 -5.32 8.73 -9.37
CA MET A 5 -5.89 7.50 -8.86
C MET A 5 -7.27 7.19 -9.43
N ARG A 6 -7.89 8.03 -10.26
CA ARG A 6 -9.33 7.92 -10.58
C ARG A 6 -9.76 6.53 -11.03
N GLU A 7 -9.00 5.90 -11.92
CA GLU A 7 -9.24 4.54 -12.41
C GLU A 7 -8.07 3.59 -12.06
N ALA A 8 -7.34 3.88 -10.99
CA ALA A 8 -6.15 3.12 -10.63
C ALA A 8 -6.52 1.71 -10.13
N PRO A 9 -5.83 0.64 -10.61
CA PRO A 9 -6.05 -0.73 -10.13
C PRO A 9 -5.89 -0.90 -8.62
N SER A 10 -5.07 -0.06 -7.97
CA SER A 10 -4.91 -0.02 -6.52
C SER A 10 -6.22 0.25 -5.79
N ARG A 11 -7.13 1.06 -6.37
CA ARG A 11 -8.45 1.35 -5.78
C ARG A 11 -9.31 0.09 -5.69
N THR A 12 -9.45 -0.61 -6.81
CA THR A 12 -10.21 -1.86 -6.88
C THR A 12 -9.68 -2.88 -5.89
N LEU A 13 -8.36 -3.00 -5.76
CA LEU A 13 -7.74 -3.89 -4.79
C LEU A 13 -8.04 -3.49 -3.35
N MET A 14 -7.80 -2.22 -2.98
CA MET A 14 -8.05 -1.73 -1.62
C MET A 14 -9.52 -1.90 -1.23
N GLU A 15 -10.45 -1.57 -2.14
CA GLU A 15 -11.88 -1.71 -1.92
C GLU A 15 -12.31 -3.17 -1.72
N ALA A 16 -11.74 -4.10 -2.51
CA ALA A 16 -11.97 -5.53 -2.32
C ALA A 16 -11.41 -6.05 -0.98
N LEU A 17 -10.24 -5.58 -0.56
CA LEU A 17 -9.63 -5.92 0.73
C LEU A 17 -10.49 -5.41 1.90
N TRP A 18 -10.93 -4.16 1.85
CA TRP A 18 -11.84 -3.61 2.86
C TRP A 18 -13.18 -4.34 2.91
N ALA A 19 -13.75 -4.71 1.75
CA ALA A 19 -14.97 -5.52 1.69
C ALA A 19 -14.81 -6.90 2.33
N ALA A 20 -13.59 -7.46 2.34
CA ALA A 20 -13.24 -8.70 3.03
C ALA A 20 -12.88 -8.50 4.52
N GLY A 21 -12.94 -7.27 5.05
CA GLY A 21 -12.62 -6.95 6.44
C GLY A 21 -11.14 -6.74 6.74
N ALA A 22 -10.29 -6.64 5.72
CA ALA A 22 -8.87 -6.35 5.89
C ALA A 22 -8.62 -4.87 6.21
N LYS A 23 -7.45 -4.59 6.80
CA LYS A 23 -6.90 -3.24 6.93
C LYS A 23 -5.82 -3.04 5.89
N VAL A 24 -5.74 -1.85 5.32
CA VAL A 24 -4.75 -1.51 4.29
C VAL A 24 -3.74 -0.53 4.85
N GLN A 25 -2.46 -0.85 4.72
CA GLN A 25 -1.35 0.08 4.87
C GLN A 25 -0.80 0.37 3.48
N ALA A 26 -0.82 1.62 3.04
CA ALA A 26 -0.46 1.99 1.67
C ALA A 26 0.68 3.01 1.64
N TYR A 27 1.54 2.86 0.63
CA TYR A 27 2.58 3.83 0.29
C TYR A 27 2.66 3.94 -1.23
N ASP A 28 2.64 5.18 -1.71
CA ASP A 28 2.94 5.55 -3.08
C ASP A 28 3.86 6.80 -3.03
N PRO A 29 4.93 6.88 -3.83
CA PRO A 29 5.80 8.06 -3.83
C PRO A 29 5.12 9.34 -4.35
N GLU A 30 4.03 9.24 -5.11
CA GLU A 30 3.39 10.38 -5.79
C GLU A 30 1.91 10.55 -5.41
N ALA A 31 1.17 9.45 -5.14
CA ALA A 31 -0.30 9.47 -5.09
C ALA A 31 -0.91 9.52 -3.69
N MET A 32 -0.13 9.76 -2.63
CA MET A 32 -0.65 9.70 -1.24
C MET A 32 -1.68 10.79 -0.94
N GLN A 33 -1.46 12.01 -1.45
CA GLN A 33 -2.39 13.11 -1.26
C GLN A 33 -3.71 12.86 -2.01
N GLU A 34 -3.64 12.34 -3.23
CA GLU A 34 -4.82 11.98 -4.02
C GLU A 34 -5.60 10.84 -3.35
N CYS A 35 -4.90 9.81 -2.84
CA CYS A 35 -5.51 8.73 -2.06
C CYS A 35 -6.29 9.27 -0.87
N GLN A 36 -5.68 10.20 -0.12
CA GLN A 36 -6.32 10.85 1.02
C GLN A 36 -7.52 11.72 0.60
N ALA A 37 -7.44 12.42 -0.53
CA ALA A 37 -8.54 13.22 -1.05
C ALA A 37 -9.75 12.36 -1.45
N ILE A 38 -9.51 11.18 -2.03
CA ILE A 38 -10.56 10.25 -2.47
C ILE A 38 -11.21 9.53 -1.27
N TYR A 39 -10.41 9.00 -0.35
CA TYR A 39 -10.90 8.10 0.71
C TYR A 39 -11.05 8.76 2.08
N GLY A 40 -10.49 9.95 2.28
CA GLY A 40 -10.53 10.65 3.55
C GLY A 40 -9.80 9.92 4.68
N LEU A 41 -10.16 10.25 5.92
CA LEU A 41 -9.69 9.55 7.11
C LEU A 41 -10.58 8.34 7.40
N ARG A 42 -9.95 7.20 7.65
CA ARG A 42 -10.63 5.93 7.93
C ARG A 42 -9.81 5.07 8.89
N ASP A 43 -10.47 4.22 9.66
CA ASP A 43 -9.82 3.32 10.64
C ASP A 43 -9.17 2.08 9.99
N ASP A 44 -9.55 1.77 8.75
CA ASP A 44 -9.09 0.62 7.96
C ASP A 44 -8.08 1.00 6.86
N LEU A 45 -7.63 2.27 6.82
CA LEU A 45 -6.61 2.77 5.90
C LEU A 45 -5.53 3.55 6.65
N LEU A 46 -4.29 3.11 6.54
CA LEU A 46 -3.11 3.85 6.98
C LEU A 46 -2.27 4.27 5.78
N LEU A 47 -2.11 5.59 5.61
CA LEU A 47 -1.25 6.19 4.62
C LEU A 47 0.15 6.38 5.21
N CYS A 48 1.11 5.59 4.73
CA CYS A 48 2.47 5.56 5.26
C CYS A 48 3.37 6.57 4.56
N GLY A 49 4.32 7.17 5.30
CA GLY A 49 5.29 8.12 4.74
C GLY A 49 6.49 7.45 4.03
N THR A 50 6.72 6.15 4.26
CA THR A 50 7.77 5.38 3.59
C THR A 50 7.28 3.97 3.27
N LYS A 51 7.93 3.31 2.31
CA LYS A 51 7.64 1.91 1.96
C LYS A 51 7.91 0.95 3.11
N GLU A 52 8.93 1.21 3.93
CA GLU A 52 9.27 0.40 5.10
C GLU A 52 8.19 0.51 6.18
N ALA A 53 7.58 1.69 6.33
CA ALA A 53 6.49 1.87 7.27
C ALA A 53 5.25 1.06 6.88
N ALA A 54 4.97 0.89 5.58
CA ALA A 54 3.84 0.10 5.09
C ALA A 54 4.00 -1.42 5.34
N LEU A 55 5.22 -1.90 5.57
CA LEU A 55 5.48 -3.32 5.83
C LEU A 55 5.27 -3.70 7.30
N ARG A 56 5.41 -2.76 8.24
CA ARG A 56 5.46 -3.09 9.67
C ARG A 56 4.11 -3.68 10.13
N GLY A 57 4.16 -4.92 10.60
CA GLY A 57 2.98 -5.61 11.12
C GLY A 57 1.94 -5.96 10.06
N ALA A 58 2.29 -5.86 8.77
CA ALA A 58 1.43 -6.31 7.68
C ALA A 58 1.58 -7.82 7.48
N ASP A 59 0.48 -8.48 7.14
CA ASP A 59 0.51 -9.91 6.82
C ASP A 59 1.10 -10.16 5.43
N ALA A 60 0.73 -9.38 4.42
CA ALA A 60 1.17 -9.56 3.03
C ALA A 60 1.63 -8.25 2.38
N LEU A 61 2.48 -8.36 1.35
CA LEU A 61 2.90 -7.23 0.51
C LEU A 61 2.26 -7.35 -0.88
N LEU A 62 1.57 -6.29 -1.33
CA LEU A 62 1.01 -6.21 -2.67
C LEU A 62 1.60 -5.01 -3.42
N ILE A 63 2.17 -5.26 -4.61
CA ILE A 63 2.68 -4.21 -5.50
C ILE A 63 1.66 -3.95 -6.59
N CYS A 64 0.98 -2.80 -6.52
CA CYS A 64 -0.01 -2.38 -7.53
C CYS A 64 0.60 -1.55 -8.67
N THR A 65 1.67 -0.82 -8.37
CA THR A 65 2.33 0.10 -9.30
C THR A 65 3.83 -0.16 -9.28
N GLU A 66 4.41 -0.38 -10.45
CA GLU A 66 5.82 -0.82 -10.63
C GLU A 66 6.85 0.32 -10.56
N TRP A 67 6.77 1.13 -9.50
CA TRP A 67 7.74 2.19 -9.23
C TRP A 67 9.17 1.66 -9.16
N LYS A 68 10.12 2.41 -9.72
CA LYS A 68 11.54 2.02 -9.75
C LYS A 68 12.09 1.75 -8.34
N SER A 69 11.61 2.47 -7.33
CA SER A 69 11.98 2.31 -5.91
C SER A 69 11.60 0.95 -5.31
N PHE A 70 10.75 0.16 -5.99
CA PHE A 70 10.31 -1.16 -5.55
C PHE A 70 10.99 -2.32 -6.30
N ARG A 71 11.76 -2.05 -7.37
CA ARG A 71 12.26 -3.10 -8.28
C ARG A 71 13.42 -3.95 -7.74
N ALA A 72 14.01 -3.57 -6.61
CA ALA A 72 15.11 -4.31 -5.98
C ALA A 72 14.92 -4.36 -4.46
N PRO A 73 13.89 -5.07 -3.95
CA PRO A 73 13.70 -5.22 -2.52
C PRO A 73 14.71 -6.24 -1.97
N SER A 74 15.13 -6.04 -0.71
CA SER A 74 15.77 -7.11 0.06
C SER A 74 14.69 -8.06 0.54
N PHE A 75 14.62 -9.27 -0.01
CA PHE A 75 13.63 -10.27 0.38
C PHE A 75 13.79 -10.71 1.84
N ASP A 76 15.01 -10.75 2.37
CA ASP A 76 15.27 -11.02 3.78
C ASP A 76 14.64 -9.94 4.67
N ALA A 77 14.82 -8.66 4.30
CA ALA A 77 14.21 -7.55 5.04
C ALA A 77 12.67 -7.56 4.94
N LEU A 78 12.10 -7.98 3.80
CA LEU A 78 10.66 -8.14 3.66
C LEU A 78 10.13 -9.25 4.59
N LYS A 79 10.81 -10.39 4.62
CA LYS A 79 10.45 -11.53 5.46
C LYS A 79 10.49 -11.19 6.95
N ASP A 80 11.47 -10.40 7.37
CA ASP A 80 11.61 -9.98 8.76
C ASP A 80 10.56 -8.91 9.17
N ALA A 81 10.05 -8.14 8.21
CA ALA A 81 9.10 -7.06 8.48
C ALA A 81 7.62 -7.53 8.51
N LEU A 82 7.28 -8.54 7.72
CA LEU A 82 5.91 -9.08 7.60
C LEU A 82 5.61 -10.12 8.67
N THR A 83 4.36 -10.14 9.15
CA THR A 83 3.89 -11.10 10.18
C THR A 83 3.65 -12.49 9.59
N THR A 84 3.20 -12.56 8.34
CA THR A 84 2.91 -13.82 7.65
C THR A 84 3.39 -13.74 6.19
N PRO A 85 4.71 -13.77 5.92
CA PRO A 85 5.26 -13.39 4.62
C PRO A 85 4.62 -14.14 3.44
N VAL A 86 3.83 -13.40 2.65
CA VAL A 86 3.18 -13.81 1.39
C VAL A 86 3.57 -12.84 0.29
#